data_AF-A0A240A3J0-F1
#
_entry.id   AF-A0A240A3J0-F1
#
_cell.length_a   1.000
_cell.length_b   1.000
_cell.length_c   1.000
_cell.angle_alpha   90.00
_cell.angle_beta   90.00
_cell.angle_gamma   90.00
#
_symmetry.space_group_name_H-M   'P 1'
#
loop_
_entity.id
_entity.type
_entity.pdbx_description
1 polymer ?
#
loop_
_entity_poly.entity_id
_entity_poly.type
_entity_poly.pdbx_seq_one_letter_code
_entity_poly.pdbx_strand_id
1 'polypeptide(L)'
;MKTMNRKEVEAKFGKEEDVRNFLGREGHVYGNFMVMYYLGSDNPIEQYSIVPSDKVTYREFINFHGEPAQDLRTGQGHSFVTYNNTPNNGYQIAVYTSGNKDDDEIQYIMQYPDDFEFVNSSEHQNTFITRHNVFDAVEAFEGVDKVDTDNTTWKEPKKTGDTYGFSYENKDGKLLGSYNVREDGYVESFDEEGKKIRAAYIDLH
;
A
#
# COMPACT_ATOMS: atom_id res chain seq x y z
N MET A 1 -17.82 -11.30 -9.66
CA MET A 1 -17.93 -11.79 -8.26
C MET A 1 -18.37 -10.59 -7.42
N LYS A 2 -19.41 -10.72 -6.58
CA LYS A 2 -19.90 -9.56 -5.81
C LYS A 2 -18.92 -9.30 -4.66
N THR A 3 -18.08 -8.30 -4.78
CA THR A 3 -17.15 -7.86 -3.72
C THR A 3 -17.98 -7.23 -2.61
N MET A 4 -17.74 -7.66 -1.37
CA MET A 4 -18.38 -7.02 -0.21
C MET A 4 -17.85 -5.59 -0.04
N ASN A 5 -18.67 -4.71 0.50
CA ASN A 5 -18.26 -3.37 0.94
C ASN A 5 -18.06 -3.31 2.47
N ARG A 6 -17.51 -2.20 2.97
CA ARG A 6 -17.26 -1.98 4.41
C ARG A 6 -18.49 -2.21 5.29
N LYS A 7 -19.69 -1.77 4.87
CA LYS A 7 -20.93 -1.97 5.66
C LYS A 7 -21.28 -3.45 5.79
N GLU A 8 -21.08 -4.22 4.72
CA GLU A 8 -21.31 -5.67 4.72
C GLU A 8 -20.28 -6.41 5.57
N VAL A 9 -19.02 -5.95 5.60
CA VAL A 9 -17.98 -6.47 6.51
C VAL A 9 -18.35 -6.22 7.96
N GLU A 10 -18.71 -4.98 8.31
CA GLU A 10 -19.08 -4.61 9.69
C GLU A 10 -20.33 -5.35 10.19
N ALA A 11 -21.29 -5.59 9.30
CA ALA A 11 -22.48 -6.38 9.63
C ALA A 11 -22.15 -7.84 9.94
N LYS A 12 -21.08 -8.38 9.36
CA LYS A 12 -20.69 -9.80 9.50
C LYS A 12 -19.67 -10.04 10.62
N PHE A 13 -18.69 -9.17 10.75
CA PHE A 13 -17.53 -9.36 11.63
C PHE A 13 -17.54 -8.44 12.85
N GLY A 14 -18.51 -7.52 12.95
CA GLY A 14 -18.57 -6.52 14.01
C GLY A 14 -17.86 -5.23 13.62
N LYS A 15 -17.75 -4.32 14.59
CA LYS A 15 -17.11 -3.02 14.34
C LYS A 15 -15.60 -3.18 14.18
N GLU A 16 -15.03 -2.29 13.39
CA GLU A 16 -13.58 -2.10 13.31
C GLU A 16 -12.97 -1.90 14.70
N GLU A 17 -11.89 -2.61 14.96
CA GLU A 17 -11.17 -2.59 16.23
C GLU A 17 -9.90 -1.71 16.17
N ASP A 18 -9.27 -1.61 14.99
CA ASP A 18 -8.02 -0.89 14.76
C ASP A 18 -7.86 -0.49 13.28
N VAL A 19 -7.04 0.53 13.01
CA VAL A 19 -6.65 0.97 11.65
C VAL A 19 -5.14 1.03 11.56
N ARG A 20 -4.56 0.28 10.62
CA ARG A 20 -3.11 0.18 10.42
C ARG A 20 -2.71 0.72 9.06
N ASN A 21 -1.54 1.33 8.98
CA ASN A 21 -0.98 1.74 7.69
C ASN A 21 -0.18 0.58 7.09
N PHE A 22 -0.49 0.19 5.85
CA PHE A 22 0.21 -0.85 5.11
C PHE A 22 0.45 -0.42 3.67
N LEU A 23 1.72 -0.40 3.23
CA LEU A 23 2.12 0.07 1.88
C LEU A 23 1.51 1.44 1.53
N GLY A 24 1.30 2.31 2.52
CA GLY A 24 0.67 3.61 2.31
C GLY A 24 -0.86 3.62 2.31
N ARG A 25 -1.51 2.47 2.57
CA ARG A 25 -2.97 2.29 2.57
C ARG A 25 -3.49 2.01 3.98
N GLU A 26 -4.76 2.32 4.21
CA GLU A 26 -5.44 1.97 5.46
C GLU A 26 -5.94 0.52 5.42
N GLY A 27 -5.44 -0.29 6.35
CA GLY A 27 -5.95 -1.63 6.65
C GLY A 27 -6.82 -1.58 7.89
N HIS A 28 -8.05 -2.06 7.78
CA HIS A 28 -9.06 -2.01 8.82
C HIS A 28 -9.16 -3.38 9.50
N VAL A 29 -8.95 -3.44 10.82
CA VAL A 29 -8.85 -4.69 11.57
C VAL A 29 -10.20 -5.06 12.20
N TYR A 30 -10.57 -6.33 12.04
CA TYR A 30 -11.78 -6.96 12.56
C TYR A 30 -11.38 -8.31 13.19
N GLY A 31 -10.99 -8.29 14.47
CA GLY A 31 -10.40 -9.45 15.15
C GLY A 31 -9.12 -9.94 14.46
N ASN A 32 -9.13 -11.19 13.99
CA ASN A 32 -7.95 -11.83 13.38
C ASN A 32 -7.83 -11.56 11.86
N PHE A 33 -8.63 -10.65 11.32
CA PHE A 33 -8.57 -10.30 9.91
C PHE A 33 -8.39 -8.80 9.74
N MET A 34 -7.58 -8.42 8.76
CA MET A 34 -7.46 -7.06 8.27
C MET A 34 -8.02 -7.01 6.86
N VAL A 35 -8.80 -5.97 6.57
CA VAL A 35 -9.41 -5.74 5.27
C VAL A 35 -8.89 -4.43 4.72
N MET A 36 -8.41 -4.47 3.49
CA MET A 36 -8.13 -3.26 2.72
C MET A 36 -9.21 -3.07 1.68
N TYR A 37 -9.67 -1.83 1.54
CA TYR A 37 -10.71 -1.45 0.60
C TYR A 37 -10.10 -0.61 -0.51
N TYR A 38 -10.61 -0.79 -1.74
CA TYR A 38 -10.36 0.16 -2.81
C TYR A 38 -10.96 1.51 -2.46
N LEU A 39 -10.18 2.57 -2.67
CA LEU A 39 -10.68 3.94 -2.65
C LEU A 39 -11.52 4.15 -3.92
N GLY A 40 -12.84 4.11 -3.79
CA GLY A 40 -13.85 4.23 -4.84
C GLY A 40 -15.27 4.28 -4.25
N SER A 41 -16.30 4.62 -5.04
CA SER A 41 -17.68 4.60 -4.53
C SER A 41 -18.02 3.19 -4.05
N ASP A 42 -18.55 3.10 -2.84
CA ASP A 42 -18.88 1.87 -2.10
C ASP A 42 -17.70 1.10 -1.46
N ASN A 43 -16.44 1.54 -1.57
CA ASN A 43 -15.29 0.92 -0.90
C ASN A 43 -15.27 -0.62 -1.01
N PRO A 44 -15.23 -1.21 -2.22
CA PRO A 44 -15.18 -2.65 -2.38
C PRO A 44 -13.86 -3.21 -1.84
N ILE A 45 -13.90 -4.45 -1.36
CA ILE A 45 -12.71 -5.10 -0.80
C ILE A 45 -11.66 -5.35 -1.87
N GLU A 46 -10.44 -4.95 -1.55
CA GLU A 46 -9.24 -5.20 -2.33
C GLU A 46 -8.49 -6.43 -1.84
N GLN A 47 -8.31 -6.54 -0.52
CA GLN A 47 -7.49 -7.61 0.06
C GLN A 47 -7.98 -7.99 1.45
N TYR A 48 -7.85 -9.29 1.75
CA TYR A 48 -7.93 -9.84 3.09
C TYR A 48 -6.55 -10.26 3.56
N SER A 49 -6.25 -9.94 4.82
CA SER A 49 -5.04 -10.37 5.51
C SER A 49 -5.41 -11.01 6.84
N ILE A 50 -4.61 -11.96 7.30
CA ILE A 50 -4.75 -12.55 8.64
C ILE A 50 -3.85 -11.76 9.58
N VAL A 51 -4.41 -11.33 10.71
CA VAL A 51 -3.68 -10.70 11.81
C VAL A 51 -3.58 -11.72 12.94
N PRO A 52 -2.37 -12.16 13.32
CA PRO A 52 -2.21 -13.05 14.47
C PRO A 52 -2.80 -12.44 15.74
N SER A 53 -3.63 -13.20 16.46
CA SER A 53 -4.22 -12.75 17.74
C SER A 53 -3.17 -12.65 18.86
N ASP A 54 -2.16 -13.51 18.79
CA ASP A 54 -1.04 -13.55 19.71
C ASP A 54 0.23 -13.04 19.02
N LYS A 55 1.17 -12.55 19.83
CA LYS A 55 2.51 -12.16 19.35
C LYS A 55 3.27 -13.41 18.92
N VAL A 56 3.21 -13.71 17.63
CA VAL A 56 3.99 -14.79 17.00
C VAL A 56 5.24 -14.17 16.41
N THR A 57 6.41 -14.63 16.85
CA THR A 57 7.69 -14.20 16.27
C THR A 57 7.96 -14.87 14.93
N TYR A 58 8.77 -14.24 14.09
CA TYR A 58 9.24 -14.84 12.84
C TYR A 58 9.91 -16.20 13.09
N ARG A 59 10.73 -16.32 14.14
CA ARG A 59 11.39 -17.57 14.52
C ARG A 59 10.40 -18.70 14.81
N GLU A 60 9.35 -18.41 15.58
CA GLU A 60 8.31 -19.41 15.88
C GLU A 60 7.58 -19.86 14.62
N PHE A 61 7.34 -18.93 13.71
CA PHE A 61 6.69 -19.22 12.43
C PHE A 61 7.55 -20.13 11.55
N ILE A 62 8.83 -19.81 11.32
CA ILE A 62 9.72 -20.67 10.51
C ILE A 62 9.97 -22.03 11.17
N ASN A 63 10.00 -22.12 12.50
CA ASN A 63 10.14 -23.38 13.20
C ASN A 63 8.96 -24.34 12.92
N PHE A 64 7.78 -23.79 12.66
CA PHE A 64 6.59 -24.57 12.36
C PHE A 64 6.39 -24.78 10.85
N HIS A 65 6.61 -23.74 10.03
CA HIS A 65 6.30 -23.73 8.60
C HIS A 65 7.49 -24.04 7.69
N GLY A 66 8.72 -24.03 8.21
CA GLY A 66 9.95 -24.15 7.45
C GLY A 66 10.48 -22.81 6.93
N GLU A 67 11.62 -22.86 6.23
CA GLU A 67 12.24 -21.68 5.64
C GLU A 67 11.39 -21.13 4.47
N PRO A 68 11.33 -19.79 4.29
CA PRO A 68 10.65 -19.19 3.16
C PRO A 68 11.38 -19.45 1.84
N ALA A 69 10.67 -19.27 0.73
CA ALA A 69 11.28 -19.27 -0.60
C ALA A 69 12.17 -18.05 -0.81
N GLN A 70 11.76 -16.90 -0.25
CA GLN A 70 12.50 -15.64 -0.32
C GLN A 70 12.39 -14.89 1.01
N ASP A 71 13.50 -14.35 1.49
CA ASP A 71 13.54 -13.43 2.62
C ASP A 71 13.86 -12.03 2.11
N LEU A 72 12.89 -11.11 2.21
CA LEU A 72 13.00 -9.73 1.76
C LEU A 72 13.04 -8.75 2.94
N ARG A 73 13.29 -9.24 4.17
CA ARG A 73 13.36 -8.39 5.35
C ARG A 73 14.68 -7.62 5.41
N THR A 74 14.61 -6.30 5.27
CA THR A 74 15.80 -5.42 5.26
C THR A 74 15.90 -4.48 6.46
N GLY A 75 14.85 -4.40 7.29
CA GLY A 75 14.79 -3.49 8.44
C GLY A 75 14.57 -2.02 8.06
N GLN A 76 14.47 -1.73 6.76
CA GLN A 76 14.09 -0.45 6.18
C GLN A 76 12.95 -0.68 5.18
N GLY A 77 11.86 0.08 5.31
CA GLY A 77 10.67 -0.15 4.48
C GLY A 77 9.91 -1.42 4.87
N HIS A 78 9.32 -2.08 3.87
CA HIS A 78 8.47 -3.24 4.08
C HIS A 78 9.30 -4.51 4.28
N SER A 79 9.21 -5.13 5.46
CA SER A 79 9.90 -6.39 5.77
C SER A 79 8.92 -7.55 5.73
N PHE A 80 9.13 -8.45 4.78
CA PHE A 80 8.32 -9.66 4.64
C PHE A 80 9.15 -10.80 4.05
N VAL A 81 8.62 -12.01 4.19
CA VAL A 81 9.12 -13.21 3.52
C VAL A 81 8.03 -13.80 2.65
N THR A 82 8.41 -14.53 1.61
CA THR A 82 7.46 -15.18 0.70
C THR A 82 7.61 -16.70 0.74
N TYR A 83 6.49 -17.39 0.74
CA TYR A 83 6.40 -18.85 0.65
C TYR A 83 5.78 -19.19 -0.70
N ASN A 84 6.65 -19.56 -1.63
CA ASN A 84 6.27 -20.04 -2.95
C ASN A 84 7.22 -21.16 -3.43
N ASN A 85 7.33 -22.22 -2.64
CA ASN A 85 8.23 -23.34 -2.95
C ASN A 85 7.73 -24.21 -4.13
N THR A 86 6.52 -23.96 -4.63
CA THR A 86 5.87 -24.71 -5.71
C THR A 86 5.22 -23.74 -6.71
N PRO A 87 5.98 -23.25 -7.71
CA PRO A 87 5.42 -22.34 -8.70
C PRO A 87 4.28 -23.01 -9.48
N ASN A 88 3.32 -22.22 -9.94
CA ASN A 88 2.07 -22.56 -10.60
C ASN A 88 1.01 -23.22 -9.71
N ASN A 89 1.07 -23.00 -8.39
CA ASN A 89 0.02 -23.43 -7.46
C ASN A 89 -1.17 -22.44 -7.39
N GLY A 90 -1.08 -21.31 -8.11
CA GLY A 90 -2.10 -20.27 -8.21
C GLY A 90 -2.03 -19.19 -7.12
N TYR A 91 -1.24 -19.40 -6.06
CA TYR A 91 -1.00 -18.36 -5.06
C TYR A 91 0.30 -18.56 -4.27
N GLN A 92 0.88 -17.44 -3.84
CA GLN A 92 1.95 -17.41 -2.84
C GLN A 92 1.46 -16.77 -1.54
N ILE A 93 2.17 -17.07 -0.45
CA ILE A 93 1.92 -16.45 0.86
C ILE A 93 3.03 -15.47 1.18
N ALA A 94 2.66 -14.25 1.57
CA ALA A 94 3.58 -13.26 2.11
C ALA A 94 3.33 -13.08 3.61
N VAL A 95 4.40 -13.11 4.39
CA VAL A 95 4.36 -12.94 5.85
C VAL A 95 5.12 -11.68 6.20
N TYR A 96 4.42 -10.68 6.73
CA TYR A 96 5.03 -9.40 7.09
C TYR A 96 5.45 -9.38 8.55
N THR A 97 6.64 -8.87 8.79
CA THR A 97 7.28 -8.79 10.10
C THR A 97 7.49 -7.33 10.52
N SER A 98 7.52 -7.07 11.83
CA SER A 98 7.79 -5.71 12.36
C SER A 98 9.18 -5.18 12.02
N GLY A 99 10.10 -6.06 11.63
CA GLY A 99 11.46 -5.75 11.25
C GLY A 99 12.14 -6.95 10.56
N ASN A 100 13.46 -7.01 10.64
CA ASN A 100 14.29 -8.02 9.97
C ASN A 100 15.06 -8.97 10.89
N LYS A 101 14.68 -9.02 12.17
CA LYS A 101 15.23 -9.97 13.13
C LYS A 101 14.30 -11.15 13.32
N ASP A 102 14.83 -12.24 13.81
CA ASP A 102 14.04 -13.46 14.00
C ASP A 102 13.09 -13.37 15.20
N ASP A 103 13.34 -12.45 16.13
CA ASP A 103 12.45 -12.13 17.25
C ASP A 103 11.40 -11.07 16.90
N ASP A 104 11.40 -10.53 15.68
CA ASP A 104 10.35 -9.61 15.22
C ASP A 104 9.00 -10.31 15.09
N GLU A 105 7.94 -9.58 15.43
CA GLU A 105 6.57 -10.08 15.45
C GLU A 105 5.98 -10.09 14.03
N ILE A 106 5.23 -11.14 13.72
CA ILE A 106 4.39 -11.17 12.53
C ILE A 106 3.25 -10.19 12.71
N GLN A 107 3.13 -9.26 11.78
CA GLN A 107 2.07 -8.26 11.78
C GLN A 107 0.85 -8.76 11.01
N TYR A 108 1.07 -9.40 9.86
CA TYR A 108 0.00 -9.95 9.02
C TYR A 108 0.52 -10.98 8.02
N ILE A 109 -0.39 -11.86 7.59
CA ILE A 109 -0.17 -12.89 6.58
C ILE A 109 -1.14 -12.65 5.44
N MET A 110 -0.65 -12.76 4.21
CA MET A 110 -1.37 -12.38 3.00
C MET A 110 -1.21 -13.43 1.91
N GLN A 111 -2.22 -13.51 1.04
CA GLN A 111 -2.20 -14.34 -0.15
C GLN A 111 -2.10 -13.44 -1.38
N TYR A 112 -1.21 -13.77 -2.29
CA TYR A 112 -1.04 -13.10 -3.57
C TYR A 112 -1.10 -14.09 -4.72
N PRO A 113 -1.43 -13.66 -5.95
CA PRO A 113 -1.22 -14.48 -7.14
C PRO A 113 0.21 -15.00 -7.21
N ASP A 114 0.36 -16.21 -7.72
CA ASP A 114 1.65 -16.89 -7.81
C ASP A 114 2.68 -16.17 -8.70
N ASP A 115 2.20 -15.39 -9.68
CA ASP A 115 3.00 -14.55 -10.58
C ASP A 115 3.26 -13.13 -10.05
N PHE A 116 2.81 -12.82 -8.83
CA PHE A 116 3.06 -11.53 -8.20
C PHE A 116 4.53 -11.40 -7.75
N GLU A 117 5.29 -10.50 -8.37
CA GLU A 117 6.67 -10.26 -7.94
C GLU A 117 6.74 -9.21 -6.85
N PHE A 118 7.31 -9.59 -5.71
CA PHE A 118 7.62 -8.66 -4.64
C PHE A 118 8.98 -8.01 -4.89
N VAL A 119 8.95 -6.74 -5.27
CA VAL A 119 10.17 -5.93 -5.38
C VAL A 119 10.46 -5.23 -4.07
N ASN A 120 11.71 -5.34 -3.58
CA ASN A 120 12.14 -4.54 -2.45
C ASN A 120 12.37 -3.10 -2.94
N SER A 121 11.62 -2.15 -2.38
CA SER A 121 11.73 -0.73 -2.76
C SER A 121 13.12 -0.14 -2.52
N SER A 122 14.03 -0.84 -1.82
CA SER A 122 15.42 -0.42 -1.68
C SER A 122 16.30 -0.68 -2.92
N GLU A 123 15.93 -1.61 -3.82
CA GLU A 123 16.71 -1.87 -5.06
C GLU A 123 16.24 -1.03 -6.26
N HIS A 124 15.05 -0.44 -6.18
CA HIS A 124 14.45 0.39 -7.23
C HIS A 124 14.51 1.91 -6.94
N GLN A 125 15.52 2.36 -6.18
CA GLN A 125 15.76 3.79 -5.91
C GLN A 125 16.34 4.58 -7.11
N ASN A 126 16.10 4.15 -8.35
CA ASN A 126 16.55 4.88 -9.53
C ASN A 126 15.49 5.81 -10.13
N THR A 127 14.28 5.86 -9.56
CA THR A 127 13.26 6.82 -9.97
C THR A 127 13.60 8.20 -9.41
N PHE A 128 14.30 9.02 -10.21
CA PHE A 128 14.58 10.42 -9.90
C PHE A 128 13.45 11.31 -10.41
N ILE A 129 12.65 11.86 -9.50
CA ILE A 129 11.56 12.77 -9.87
C ILE A 129 12.09 14.16 -10.19
N THR A 130 11.69 14.63 -11.36
CA THR A 130 11.96 15.95 -11.91
C THR A 130 10.65 16.65 -12.20
N ARG A 131 10.71 17.94 -12.53
CA ARG A 131 9.53 18.67 -13.01
C ARG A 131 8.85 18.01 -14.22
N HIS A 132 9.57 17.24 -15.03
CA HIS A 132 9.02 16.66 -16.27
C HIS A 132 8.19 15.39 -16.04
N ASN A 133 8.49 14.60 -14.99
CA ASN A 133 7.86 13.30 -14.72
C ASN A 133 7.11 13.28 -13.38
N VAL A 134 6.92 14.43 -12.72
CA VAL A 134 6.21 14.52 -11.45
C VAL A 134 4.71 14.19 -11.59
N PHE A 135 4.11 14.42 -12.76
CA PHE A 135 2.74 14.01 -13.01
C PHE A 135 2.66 12.51 -13.29
N ASP A 136 3.55 11.98 -14.12
CA ASP A 136 3.70 10.53 -14.35
C ASP A 136 3.84 9.77 -13.02
N ALA A 137 4.59 10.36 -12.08
CA ALA A 137 4.74 9.85 -10.73
C ALA A 137 3.40 9.74 -9.98
N VAL A 138 2.57 10.78 -10.07
CA VAL A 138 1.26 10.74 -9.43
C VAL A 138 0.29 9.84 -10.19
N GLU A 139 0.38 9.74 -11.51
CA GLU A 139 -0.41 8.76 -12.28
C GLU A 139 -0.07 7.32 -11.86
N ALA A 140 1.22 7.01 -11.68
CA ALA A 140 1.66 5.72 -11.15
C ALA A 140 1.15 5.48 -9.71
N PHE A 141 1.16 6.52 -8.88
CA PHE A 141 0.64 6.48 -7.51
C PHE A 141 -0.89 6.29 -7.43
N GLU A 142 -1.62 6.93 -8.33
CA GLU A 142 -3.07 6.81 -8.47
C GLU A 142 -3.49 5.49 -9.12
N GLY A 143 -2.62 4.93 -9.97
CA GLY A 143 -2.94 3.88 -10.92
C GLY A 143 -3.49 4.50 -12.21
N VAL A 144 -3.02 4.00 -13.35
CA VAL A 144 -3.24 4.55 -14.72
C VAL A 144 -4.72 4.79 -15.06
N ASP A 145 -5.65 4.09 -14.41
CA ASP A 145 -7.11 4.20 -14.64
C ASP A 145 -7.85 5.14 -13.68
N LYS A 146 -7.17 5.80 -12.73
CA LYS A 146 -7.83 6.61 -11.68
C LYS A 146 -7.73 8.12 -11.84
N VAL A 147 -6.86 8.62 -12.71
CA VAL A 147 -6.79 10.07 -12.95
C VAL A 147 -7.82 10.44 -14.02
N ASP A 148 -9.00 10.86 -13.58
CA ASP A 148 -9.99 11.51 -14.44
C ASP A 148 -9.47 12.91 -14.84
N THR A 149 -8.47 12.92 -15.73
CA THR A 149 -7.89 14.14 -16.33
C THR A 149 -8.92 14.90 -17.17
N ASP A 150 -9.99 14.23 -17.59
CA ASP A 150 -11.09 14.85 -18.31
C ASP A 150 -11.91 15.78 -17.43
N ASN A 151 -11.95 15.57 -16.10
CA ASN A 151 -12.75 16.37 -15.17
C ASN A 151 -11.95 17.14 -14.10
N THR A 152 -10.63 17.00 -14.09
CA THR A 152 -9.75 17.66 -13.12
C THR A 152 -8.73 18.58 -13.78
N THR A 153 -8.38 19.66 -13.10
CA THR A 153 -7.32 20.60 -13.51
C THR A 153 -6.22 20.58 -12.47
N TRP A 154 -5.01 20.26 -12.91
CA TRP A 154 -3.82 20.13 -12.07
C TRP A 154 -3.06 21.44 -12.09
N LYS A 155 -2.73 21.98 -10.92
CA LYS A 155 -1.90 23.18 -10.83
C LYS A 155 -0.44 22.85 -11.08
N GLU A 156 0.29 23.86 -11.54
CA GLU A 156 1.73 23.76 -11.77
C GLU A 156 2.49 23.35 -10.50
N PRO A 157 3.37 22.31 -10.57
CA PRO A 157 4.20 21.87 -9.47
C PRO A 157 5.16 22.94 -9.00
N LYS A 158 5.14 23.21 -7.69
CA LYS A 158 6.09 24.12 -7.03
C LYS A 158 7.14 23.31 -6.28
N LYS A 159 8.41 23.56 -6.61
CA LYS A 159 9.53 22.91 -5.94
C LYS A 159 9.86 23.63 -4.62
N THR A 160 9.90 22.88 -3.53
CA THR A 160 10.36 23.31 -2.22
C THR A 160 11.32 22.26 -1.68
N GLY A 161 12.62 22.57 -1.64
CA GLY A 161 13.65 21.59 -1.29
C GLY A 161 13.72 20.44 -2.30
N ASP A 162 13.59 19.21 -1.82
CA ASP A 162 13.56 17.96 -2.58
C ASP A 162 12.13 17.53 -2.96
N THR A 163 11.14 18.41 -2.81
CA THR A 163 9.72 18.06 -2.97
C THR A 163 9.03 18.96 -3.99
N TYR A 164 8.20 18.38 -4.84
CA TYR A 164 7.26 19.07 -5.72
C TYR A 164 5.86 18.99 -5.13
N GLY A 165 5.28 20.15 -4.80
CA GLY A 165 3.91 20.26 -4.30
C GLY A 165 2.96 20.86 -5.33
N PHE A 166 1.77 20.29 -5.49
CA PHE A 166 0.70 20.86 -6.31
C PHE A 166 -0.68 20.40 -5.86
N SER A 167 -1.70 21.19 -6.23
CA SER A 167 -3.11 20.88 -5.96
C SER A 167 -3.85 20.56 -7.25
N TYR A 168 -4.99 19.90 -7.14
CA TYR A 168 -5.91 19.67 -8.25
C TYR A 168 -7.33 20.09 -7.88
N GLU A 169 -8.04 20.62 -8.88
CA GLU A 169 -9.36 21.20 -8.76
C GLU A 169 -10.32 20.57 -9.77
N ASN A 170 -11.62 20.65 -9.53
CA ASN A 170 -12.61 20.34 -10.56
C ASN A 170 -12.72 21.50 -11.58
N LYS A 171 -13.48 21.31 -12.67
CA LYS A 171 -13.72 22.35 -13.69
C LYS A 171 -14.38 23.63 -13.16
N ASP A 172 -15.05 23.55 -12.01
CA ASP A 172 -15.68 24.69 -11.35
C ASP A 172 -14.69 25.44 -10.41
N GLY A 173 -13.44 24.98 -10.32
CA GLY A 173 -12.40 25.58 -9.46
C GLY A 173 -12.49 25.18 -8.00
N LYS A 174 -13.27 24.15 -7.64
CA LYS A 174 -13.28 23.59 -6.28
C LYS A 174 -12.02 22.74 -6.06
N LEU A 175 -11.27 23.04 -5.00
CA LEU A 175 -10.16 22.20 -4.53
C LEU A 175 -10.66 20.79 -4.20
N LEU A 176 -9.98 19.79 -4.76
CA LEU A 176 -10.23 18.38 -4.51
C LEU A 176 -9.12 17.75 -3.64
N GLY A 177 -7.89 18.25 -3.76
CA GLY A 177 -6.78 17.80 -2.95
C GLY A 177 -5.43 18.31 -3.43
N SER A 178 -4.37 17.72 -2.87
CA SER A 178 -3.00 18.03 -3.24
C SER A 178 -2.06 16.83 -3.13
N TYR A 179 -0.89 16.99 -3.74
CA TYR A 179 0.20 16.02 -3.69
C TYR A 179 1.50 16.69 -3.26
N ASN A 180 2.32 15.93 -2.54
CA ASN A 180 3.75 16.17 -2.38
C ASN A 180 4.51 15.00 -3.00
N VAL A 181 5.42 15.28 -3.92
CA VAL A 181 6.24 14.26 -4.58
C VAL A 181 7.71 14.58 -4.34
N ARG A 182 8.41 13.70 -3.65
CA ARG A 182 9.85 13.82 -3.39
C ARG A 182 10.66 13.33 -4.58
N GLU A 183 11.87 13.87 -4.73
CA GLU A 183 12.81 13.49 -5.79
C GLU A 183 13.19 11.99 -5.74
N ASP A 184 13.06 11.35 -4.58
CA ASP A 184 13.31 9.92 -4.35
C ASP A 184 12.10 9.01 -4.68
N GLY A 185 11.03 9.56 -5.27
CA GLY A 185 9.84 8.80 -5.64
C GLY A 185 8.84 8.60 -4.51
N TYR A 186 9.01 9.22 -3.34
CA TYR A 186 7.98 9.21 -2.30
C TYR A 186 6.85 10.20 -2.62
N VAL A 187 5.62 9.70 -2.79
CA VAL A 187 4.42 10.49 -3.08
C VAL A 187 3.50 10.50 -1.86
N GLU A 188 2.96 11.66 -1.49
CA GLU A 188 1.90 11.83 -0.51
C GLU A 188 0.70 12.52 -1.17
N SER A 189 -0.53 12.14 -0.79
CA SER A 189 -1.74 12.86 -1.17
C SER A 189 -2.55 13.34 0.03
N PHE A 190 -3.26 14.44 -0.18
CA PHE A 190 -4.06 15.15 0.82
C PHE A 190 -5.43 15.50 0.25
N ASP A 191 -6.44 15.56 1.12
CA ASP A 191 -7.80 15.96 0.75
C ASP A 191 -7.97 17.48 0.64
N GLU A 192 -9.19 17.93 0.36
CA GLU A 192 -9.55 19.34 0.24
C GLU A 192 -9.33 20.16 1.53
N GLU A 193 -9.21 19.52 2.68
CA GLU A 193 -8.90 20.17 3.98
C GLU A 193 -7.40 20.12 4.31
N GLY A 194 -6.59 19.46 3.48
CA GLY A 194 -5.15 19.28 3.68
C GLY A 194 -4.81 18.14 4.64
N LYS A 195 -5.77 17.24 4.92
CA LYS A 195 -5.49 16.04 5.70
C LYS A 195 -4.88 14.97 4.79
N LYS A 196 -3.77 14.38 5.25
CA LYS A 196 -3.08 13.31 4.52
C LYS A 196 -4.03 12.11 4.33
N ILE A 197 -4.20 11.69 3.09
CA ILE A 197 -5.02 10.54 2.69
C ILE A 197 -4.13 9.30 2.60
N ARG A 198 -3.00 9.38 1.87
CA ARG A 198 -2.09 8.24 1.68
C ARG A 198 -0.70 8.69 1.25
N ALA A 199 0.26 7.76 1.30
CA ALA A 199 1.60 7.99 0.76
C ALA A 199 2.35 6.70 0.45
N ALA A 200 3.11 6.64 -0.64
CA ALA A 200 3.86 5.45 -1.04
C ALA A 200 5.09 5.85 -1.85
N TYR A 201 6.06 4.94 -1.93
CA TYR A 201 7.11 5.02 -2.95
C TYR A 201 6.55 4.50 -4.27
N ILE A 202 6.85 5.20 -5.35
CA ILE A 202 6.53 4.78 -6.71
C ILE A 202 7.78 4.33 -7.44
N ASP A 203 7.58 3.51 -8.47
CA ASP A 203 8.60 3.15 -9.43
C ASP A 203 8.14 3.57 -10.83
N LEU A 204 8.94 4.39 -11.51
CA LEU A 204 8.77 4.76 -12.91
C LEU A 204 9.77 3.92 -13.72
N HIS A 205 9.45 2.65 -13.93
CA HIS A 205 10.20 1.74 -14.81
C HIS A 205 9.31 1.21 -15.94
#